data_AF-A0A6G1E3P2-F1
#
_entry.id   AF-A0A6G1E3P2-F1
#
_cell.length_a   1.000
_cell.length_b   1.000
_cell.length_c   1.000
_cell.angle_alpha   90.00
_cell.angle_beta   90.00
_cell.angle_gamma   90.00
#
_symmetry.space_group_name_H-M   'P 1'
#
loop_
_entity.id
_entity.type
_entity.pdbx_description
1 polymer ?
#
loop_
_entity_poly.entity_id
_entity_poly.type
_entity_poly.pdbx_seq_one_letter_code
_entity_poly.pdbx_strand_id
1 'polypeptide(L)'
;MRVIEHVEEDQAILFGDVVLSSFCPTVLIVSTPNYEYNPILQRSAMPNKEDEPEENAGPCKFRNHDHKFEWTRSQFQHWATGLAEKHNYSIEFSGVGGSGAEPGYASQIAVFRRMASSQEDISQDRELHQPYELLWEWPNASLPSH
;
A
#
# COMPACT_ATOMS: atom_id res chain seq x y z
N MET A 1 3.53 -0.65 10.88
CA MET A 1 4.39 -0.05 9.84
C MET A 1 3.70 -0.27 8.51
N ARG A 2 3.58 0.77 7.69
CA ARG A 2 3.21 0.64 6.28
C ARG A 2 4.51 0.49 5.49
N VAL A 3 4.48 -0.15 4.34
CA VAL A 3 5.70 -0.75 3.77
C VAL A 3 6.13 -0.08 2.47
N ILE A 4 5.19 0.22 1.58
CA ILE A 4 5.54 0.64 0.21
C ILE A 4 6.22 2.01 0.17
N GLU A 5 5.92 2.91 1.10
CA GLU A 5 6.51 4.26 1.17
C GLU A 5 7.92 4.30 1.79
N HIS A 6 8.39 3.19 2.36
CA HIS A 6 9.72 3.08 2.98
C HIS A 6 10.78 2.50 2.03
N VAL A 7 10.37 2.07 0.84
CA VAL A 7 11.26 1.66 -0.25
C VAL A 7 11.24 2.71 -1.35
N GLU A 8 12.25 2.70 -2.21
CA GLU A 8 12.27 3.59 -3.38
C GLU A 8 11.06 3.30 -4.29
N GLU A 9 10.59 4.31 -5.02
CA GLU A 9 9.32 4.25 -5.77
C GLU A 9 9.31 3.13 -6.84
N ASP A 10 10.45 2.92 -7.52
CA ASP A 10 10.65 1.83 -8.47
C ASP A 10 10.55 0.44 -7.81
N GLN A 11 11.04 0.32 -6.59
CA GLN A 11 10.95 -0.91 -5.79
C GLN A 11 9.52 -1.17 -5.33
N ALA A 12 8.75 -0.13 -4.98
CA ALA A 12 7.33 -0.26 -4.67
C ALA A 12 6.51 -0.75 -5.88
N ILE A 13 6.84 -0.25 -7.08
CA ILE A 13 6.23 -0.71 -8.34
C ILE A 13 6.58 -2.19 -8.58
N LEU A 14 7.86 -2.56 -8.47
CA LEU A 14 8.31 -3.94 -8.63
C LEU A 14 7.67 -4.88 -7.61
N PHE A 15 7.54 -4.45 -6.35
CA PHE A 15 6.87 -5.20 -5.29
C PHE A 15 5.45 -5.55 -5.68
N GLY A 16 4.67 -4.58 -6.18
CA GLY A 16 3.30 -4.82 -6.63
C GLY A 16 3.23 -5.88 -7.72
N ASP A 17 4.11 -5.79 -8.72
CA ASP A 17 4.20 -6.75 -9.82
C ASP A 17 4.54 -8.16 -9.32
N VAL A 18 5.56 -8.30 -8.46
CA VAL A 18 5.99 -9.60 -7.91
C VAL A 18 4.88 -10.20 -7.04
N VAL A 19 4.22 -9.42 -6.19
CA VAL A 19 3.14 -9.93 -5.33
C VAL A 19 1.99 -10.48 -6.16
N LEU A 20 1.50 -9.75 -7.16
CA LEU A 20 0.33 -10.19 -7.91
C LEU A 20 0.62 -11.29 -8.95
N SER A 21 1.83 -11.34 -9.51
CA SER A 21 2.24 -12.36 -10.50
C SER A 21 2.87 -13.61 -9.89
N SER A 22 3.62 -13.44 -8.80
CA SER A 22 4.35 -14.53 -8.17
C SER A 22 3.53 -15.11 -7.02
N PHE A 23 3.12 -14.31 -6.05
CA PHE A 23 2.38 -14.84 -4.89
C PHE A 23 0.90 -15.08 -5.21
N CYS A 24 0.36 -14.40 -6.23
CA CYS A 24 -1.01 -14.56 -6.73
C CYS A 24 -2.07 -14.64 -5.61
N PRO A 25 -2.09 -13.73 -4.61
CA PRO A 25 -3.00 -13.85 -3.47
C PRO A 25 -4.47 -13.74 -3.89
N THR A 26 -5.39 -14.36 -3.15
CA THR A 26 -6.82 -14.13 -3.38
C THR A 26 -7.22 -12.68 -3.08
N VAL A 27 -6.60 -12.08 -2.06
CA VAL A 27 -6.80 -10.69 -1.64
C VAL A 27 -5.46 -10.08 -1.27
N LEU A 28 -5.18 -8.88 -1.78
CA LEU A 28 -4.06 -8.04 -1.34
C LEU A 28 -4.62 -6.70 -0.85
N ILE A 29 -4.16 -6.25 0.31
CA ILE A 29 -4.53 -4.94 0.89
C ILE A 29 -3.26 -4.11 0.97
N VAL A 30 -3.23 -2.99 0.24
CA VAL A 30 -2.13 -2.03 0.29
C VAL A 30 -2.62 -0.76 0.96
N SER A 31 -1.84 -0.22 1.89
CA SER A 31 -2.13 1.07 2.52
C SER A 31 -0.90 1.96 2.50
N THR A 32 -1.09 3.26 2.26
CA THR A 32 -0.03 4.27 2.23
C THR A 32 -0.60 5.63 2.71
N PRO A 33 0.22 6.55 3.25
CA PRO A 33 -0.19 7.92 3.49
C PRO A 33 -0.81 8.58 2.25
N ASN A 34 -1.78 9.46 2.48
CA ASN A 34 -2.25 10.40 1.47
C ASN A 34 -1.48 11.72 1.64
N TYR A 35 -0.64 12.06 0.67
CA TYR A 35 0.16 13.29 0.70
C TYR A 35 -0.70 14.56 0.82
N GLU A 36 -1.88 14.57 0.20
CA GLU A 36 -2.80 15.71 0.19
C GLU A 36 -3.36 16.04 1.60
N TYR A 37 -3.29 15.08 2.53
CA TYR A 37 -3.74 15.28 3.90
C TYR A 37 -2.64 15.88 4.82
N ASN A 38 -1.38 15.92 4.36
CA ASN A 38 -0.26 16.41 5.17
C ASN A 38 -0.40 17.88 5.62
N PRO A 39 -0.90 18.82 4.79
CA PRO A 39 -1.07 20.20 5.22
C PRO A 39 -1.99 20.33 6.45
N ILE A 40 -3.05 19.52 6.54
CA ILE A 40 -3.97 19.49 7.68
C ILE A 40 -3.23 19.07 8.95
N LEU A 41 -2.44 18.00 8.87
CA LEU A 41 -1.66 17.51 10.01
C LEU A 41 -0.62 18.54 10.46
N GLN A 42 0.08 19.19 9.52
CA GLN A 42 1.08 20.19 9.85
C GLN A 42 0.49 21.43 10.52
N ARG A 43 -0.66 21.92 10.03
CA ARG A 43 -1.38 23.03 10.68
C ARG A 43 -1.80 22.66 12.09
N SER A 44 -2.34 21.46 12.29
CA SER A 44 -2.74 21.01 13.63
C SER A 44 -1.57 20.86 14.61
N ALA A 45 -0.35 20.60 14.13
CA ALA A 45 0.85 20.45 14.95
C ALA A 45 1.52 21.80 15.30
N MET A 46 1.16 22.89 14.63
CA MET A 46 1.77 24.22 14.80
C MET A 46 0.69 25.30 14.99
N PRO A 47 -0.04 25.31 16.13
CA PRO A 47 -1.19 26.20 16.35
C PRO A 47 -0.84 27.69 16.43
N ASN A 48 0.43 28.07 16.53
CA ASN A 48 0.86 29.47 16.68
C ASN A 48 1.38 30.10 15.38
N LYS A 49 1.20 29.45 14.22
CA LYS A 49 1.65 29.94 12.90
C LYS A 49 0.48 30.13 11.93
N GLU A 50 -0.60 30.74 12.41
CA GLU A 50 -1.84 30.92 11.64
C GLU A 50 -1.72 32.01 10.55
N ASP A 51 -0.68 32.85 10.60
CA ASP A 51 -0.56 34.07 9.79
C ASP A 51 0.41 34.00 8.59
N GLU A 52 1.04 32.85 8.32
CA GLU A 52 1.93 32.71 7.16
C GLU A 52 1.11 32.39 5.89
N PRO A 53 1.19 33.21 4.82
CA PRO A 53 0.45 33.00 3.59
C PRO A 53 0.74 31.62 2.98
N GLU A 54 -0.31 30.90 2.58
CA GLU A 54 -0.25 29.55 1.98
C GLU A 54 0.66 29.50 0.74
N GLU A 55 0.81 30.63 0.06
CA GLU A 55 1.66 30.88 -1.10
C GLU A 55 3.18 30.92 -0.80
N ASN A 56 3.60 31.04 0.47
CA ASN A 56 5.00 30.95 0.91
C ASN A 56 5.33 29.63 1.63
N ALA A 57 4.35 28.74 1.80
CA ALA A 57 4.60 27.41 2.33
C ALA A 57 5.27 26.56 1.25
N GLY A 58 6.57 26.30 1.39
CA GLY A 58 7.28 25.34 0.56
C GLY A 58 6.62 23.95 0.57
N PRO A 59 7.08 22.99 -0.25
CA PRO A 59 6.48 21.67 -0.35
C PRO A 59 6.24 21.03 1.03
N CYS A 60 5.06 20.47 1.20
CA CYS A 60 4.62 19.89 2.46
C CYS A 60 5.55 18.73 2.85
N LYS A 61 6.10 18.77 4.06
CA LYS A 61 6.99 17.69 4.53
C LYS A 61 6.27 16.34 4.57
N PHE A 62 7.01 15.28 4.26
CA PHE A 62 6.56 13.91 4.54
C PHE A 62 6.33 13.71 6.03
N ARG A 63 5.39 12.81 6.36
CA ARG A 63 5.00 12.50 7.74
C ARG A 63 6.11 11.82 8.52
N ASN A 64 7.01 11.15 7.82
CA ASN A 64 8.17 10.51 8.38
C ASN A 64 9.41 10.86 7.54
N HIS A 65 10.55 11.02 8.20
CA HIS A 65 11.83 11.30 7.56
C HIS A 65 12.36 10.11 6.76
N ASP A 66 11.91 8.90 7.09
CA ASP A 66 12.29 7.66 6.40
C ASP A 66 11.42 7.35 5.17
N HIS A 67 10.37 8.13 4.89
CA HIS A 67 9.58 7.94 3.68
C HIS A 67 10.39 8.37 2.45
N LYS A 68 10.39 7.52 1.43
CA LYS A 68 11.03 7.80 0.14
C LYS A 68 10.12 8.60 -0.79
N PHE A 69 8.82 8.36 -0.67
CA PHE A 69 7.78 9.08 -1.38
C PHE A 69 6.50 9.11 -0.55
N GLU A 70 5.60 10.03 -0.87
CA GLU A 70 4.20 9.97 -0.43
C GLU A 70 3.31 10.32 -1.61
N TRP A 71 2.43 9.40 -2.00
CA TRP A 71 1.56 9.61 -3.15
C TRP A 71 0.32 10.44 -2.79
N THR A 72 -0.08 11.27 -3.75
CA THR A 72 -1.43 11.83 -3.85
C THR A 72 -2.46 10.72 -4.07
N ARG A 73 -3.76 11.04 -3.94
CA ARG A 73 -4.83 10.10 -4.27
C ARG A 73 -4.76 9.66 -5.72
N SER A 74 -4.50 10.61 -6.62
CA SER A 74 -4.40 10.35 -8.06
C SER A 74 -3.23 9.41 -8.39
N GLN A 75 -2.04 9.66 -7.86
CA GLN A 75 -0.87 8.80 -8.09
C GLN A 75 -1.10 7.38 -7.59
N PHE A 76 -1.62 7.22 -6.37
CA PHE A 76 -1.89 5.90 -5.80
C PHE A 76 -2.97 5.16 -6.58
N GLN A 77 -4.06 5.83 -6.97
CA GLN A 77 -5.12 5.23 -7.77
C GLN A 77 -4.62 4.82 -9.16
N HIS A 78 -3.80 5.65 -9.81
CA HIS A 78 -3.23 5.35 -11.12
C HIS A 78 -2.34 4.10 -11.06
N TRP A 79 -1.39 4.07 -10.12
CA TRP A 79 -0.51 2.92 -9.90
C TRP A 79 -1.32 1.64 -9.62
N ALA A 80 -2.24 1.71 -8.68
CA ALA A 80 -2.97 0.53 -8.24
C ALA A 80 -3.95 0.01 -9.32
N THR A 81 -4.59 0.90 -10.07
CA THR A 81 -5.48 0.52 -11.18
C THR A 81 -4.69 -0.15 -12.29
N GLY A 82 -3.56 0.42 -12.72
CA GLY A 82 -2.71 -0.20 -13.74
C GLY A 82 -2.19 -1.58 -13.33
N LEU A 83 -1.88 -1.76 -12.05
CA LEU A 83 -1.48 -3.05 -11.50
C LEU A 83 -2.63 -4.08 -11.50
N ALA A 84 -3.83 -3.65 -11.11
CA ALA A 84 -5.01 -4.52 -11.10
C ALA A 84 -5.39 -5.00 -12.50
N GLU A 85 -5.39 -4.09 -13.48
CA GLU A 85 -5.64 -4.40 -14.90
C GLU A 85 -4.62 -5.38 -15.45
N LYS A 86 -3.32 -5.15 -15.18
CA LYS A 86 -2.22 -5.98 -15.66
C LYS A 86 -2.29 -7.42 -15.17
N HIS A 87 -2.76 -7.64 -13.94
CA HIS A 87 -2.70 -8.96 -13.27
C HIS A 87 -4.07 -9.63 -13.07
N ASN A 88 -5.13 -9.12 -13.69
CA ASN A 88 -6.49 -9.67 -13.60
C ASN A 88 -7.08 -9.66 -12.16
N TYR A 89 -6.96 -8.51 -11.49
CA TYR A 89 -7.60 -8.24 -10.20
C TYR A 89 -8.68 -7.16 -10.35
N SER A 90 -9.73 -7.26 -9.55
CA SER A 90 -10.59 -6.10 -9.28
C SER A 90 -9.99 -5.29 -8.16
N ILE A 91 -10.29 -3.99 -8.11
CA ILE A 91 -9.74 -3.07 -7.13
C ILE A 91 -10.84 -2.20 -6.51
N GLU A 92 -10.75 -1.99 -5.21
CA GLU A 92 -11.59 -1.07 -4.44
C GLU A 92 -10.71 -0.10 -3.65
N PHE A 93 -11.04 1.19 -3.69
CA PHE A 93 -10.33 2.23 -2.94
C PHE A 93 -11.10 2.64 -1.70
N SER A 94 -10.40 2.73 -0.57
CA SER A 94 -10.93 3.18 0.71
C SER A 94 -9.84 3.91 1.50
N GLY A 95 -10.06 4.14 2.79
CA GLY A 95 -9.06 4.75 3.64
C GLY A 95 -9.47 4.87 5.10
N VAL A 96 -8.55 5.40 5.91
CA VAL A 96 -8.73 5.60 7.35
C VAL A 96 -8.31 7.02 7.74
N GLY A 97 -9.08 7.63 8.65
CA GLY A 97 -8.89 8.99 9.15
C GLY A 97 -9.48 10.02 8.20
N GLY A 98 -10.30 10.94 8.71
CA GLY A 98 -11.08 11.87 7.87
C GLY A 98 -12.28 11.19 7.20
N SER A 99 -12.61 11.62 5.98
CA SER A 99 -13.73 11.08 5.19
C SER A 99 -13.34 10.98 3.70
N GLY A 100 -14.23 10.46 2.85
CA GLY A 100 -14.03 10.46 1.40
C GLY A 100 -14.15 11.84 0.73
N ALA A 101 -14.60 12.87 1.45
CA ALA A 101 -14.64 14.25 0.97
C ALA A 101 -13.26 14.92 1.10
N GLU A 102 -13.03 15.99 0.33
CA GLU A 102 -11.76 16.75 0.34
C GLU A 102 -11.22 16.99 1.76
N PRO A 103 -9.92 16.68 2.02
CA PRO A 103 -8.87 16.23 1.09
C PRO A 103 -8.80 14.69 0.89
N GLY A 104 -9.85 13.97 1.28
CA GLY A 104 -9.91 12.52 1.34
C GLY A 104 -9.40 11.96 2.66
N TYR A 105 -9.17 10.64 2.68
CA TYR A 105 -8.68 9.97 3.88
C TYR A 105 -7.22 10.35 4.19
N ALA A 106 -6.87 10.41 5.48
CA ALA A 106 -5.49 10.59 5.91
C ALA A 106 -4.59 9.44 5.42
N SER A 107 -5.17 8.27 5.30
CA SER A 107 -4.51 7.06 4.82
C SER A 107 -5.35 6.44 3.74
N GLN A 108 -4.76 6.19 2.58
CA GLN A 108 -5.44 5.59 1.45
C GLN A 108 -5.15 4.09 1.40
N ILE A 109 -6.16 3.33 0.97
CA ILE A 109 -6.16 1.86 0.94
C ILE A 109 -6.64 1.41 -0.43
N ALA A 110 -5.93 0.45 -1.03
CA ALA A 110 -6.37 -0.29 -2.21
C ALA A 110 -6.55 -1.77 -1.82
N VAL A 111 -7.74 -2.31 -2.11
CA VAL A 111 -8.07 -3.72 -1.91
C VAL A 111 -8.15 -4.38 -3.27
N PHE A 112 -7.16 -5.23 -3.57
CA PHE A 112 -7.14 -6.04 -4.78
C PHE A 112 -7.82 -7.38 -4.48
N ARG A 113 -8.70 -7.83 -5.36
CA ARG A 113 -9.33 -9.15 -5.29
C ARG A 113 -9.11 -9.88 -6.60
N ARG A 114 -8.55 -11.09 -6.53
CA ARG A 114 -8.25 -11.87 -7.72
C ARG A 114 -9.54 -12.20 -8.45
N MET A 115 -9.65 -11.84 -9.73
CA MET A 115 -10.81 -12.21 -10.53
C MET A 115 -10.73 -13.70 -10.87
N ALA A 116 -11.84 -14.42 -10.75
CA ALA A 116 -11.86 -15.84 -11.06
C ALA A 116 -11.47 -16.05 -12.54
N SER A 117 -10.37 -16.76 -12.79
CA SER A 117 -10.05 -17.22 -14.13
C SER A 117 -10.92 -18.44 -14.46
N SER A 118 -11.60 -18.39 -15.60
CA SER A 118 -12.09 -19.60 -16.26
C SER A 118 -10.88 -20.32 -16.88
N GLN A 119 -10.45 -21.38 -16.20
CA GLN A 119 -9.48 -22.43 -16.58
C GLN A 119 -8.03 -22.37 -16.03
N GLU A 120 -7.70 -23.53 -15.44
CA GLU A 120 -6.44 -24.25 -15.24
C GLU A 120 -5.24 -23.48 -14.66
N ASP A 121 -5.01 -23.74 -13.36
CA ASP A 121 -3.71 -23.59 -12.70
C ASP A 121 -2.63 -24.29 -13.53
N ILE A 122 -1.89 -23.51 -14.32
CA ILE A 122 -0.61 -23.95 -14.84
C ILE A 122 0.31 -23.96 -13.62
N SER A 123 0.43 -25.14 -13.01
CA SER A 123 1.50 -25.51 -12.10
C SER A 123 2.83 -25.33 -12.82
N GLN A 124 3.35 -24.11 -12.87
CA GLN A 124 4.74 -23.88 -13.23
C GLN A 124 5.57 -24.39 -12.07
N ASP A 125 6.43 -25.36 -12.39
CA ASP A 125 7.49 -25.89 -11.56
C ASP A 125 8.41 -24.71 -11.18
N ARG A 126 8.03 -23.99 -10.11
CA ARG A 126 8.81 -22.89 -9.59
C ARG A 126 9.91 -23.51 -8.76
N GLU A 127 11.15 -23.37 -9.21
CA GLU A 127 12.31 -23.60 -8.35
C GLU A 127 12.05 -22.89 -7.02
N LEU A 128 12.00 -23.69 -5.95
CA LEU A 128 11.81 -23.22 -4.58
C LEU A 128 13.09 -22.51 -4.14
N HIS A 129 13.31 -21.30 -4.64
CA HIS A 129 14.29 -20.41 -4.06
C HIS A 129 13.70 -19.96 -2.71
N GLN A 130 14.38 -20.33 -1.61
CA GLN A 130 14.02 -19.89 -0.26
C GLN A 130 14.98 -18.77 0.15
N PRO A 131 14.75 -17.51 -0.27
CA PRO A 131 15.61 -16.39 0.08
C PRO A 131 15.41 -15.93 1.54
N TYR A 132 14.37 -16.42 2.21
CA TYR A 132 14.00 -16.00 3.56
C TYR A 132 14.61 -16.93 4.61
N GLU A 133 15.18 -16.35 5.66
CA GLU A 133 15.65 -17.07 6.84
C GLU A 133 14.49 -17.26 7.83
N LEU A 134 14.17 -18.52 8.15
CA LEU A 134 13.17 -18.85 9.17
C LEU A 134 13.73 -18.58 10.56
N LEU A 135 13.37 -17.44 11.16
CA LEU A 135 13.80 -17.08 12.51
C LEU A 135 13.03 -17.84 13.59
N TRP A 136 11.76 -18.17 13.34
CA TRP A 136 10.90 -18.84 14.32
C TRP A 136 9.72 -19.56 13.64
N GLU A 137 9.43 -20.79 14.09
CA GLU A 137 8.27 -21.58 13.70
C GLU A 137 7.58 -22.13 14.95
N TRP A 138 6.25 -22.12 14.93
CA TRP A 138 5.43 -22.77 15.95
C TRP A 138 4.46 -23.76 15.29
N PRO A 139 4.82 -25.04 15.18
CA PRO A 139 3.93 -26.04 14.64
C PRO A 139 2.81 -26.30 15.65
N ASN A 140 1.55 -26.13 15.23
CA ASN A 140 0.40 -26.58 16.00
C ASN A 140 0.48 -28.11 16.11
N ALA A 141 0.88 -28.62 17.28
CA ALA A 141 0.74 -30.04 17.59
C ALA A 141 -0.76 -30.34 17.71
N SER A 142 -1.35 -30.88 16.65
CA SER A 142 -2.66 -31.52 16.71
C SER A 142 -2.65 -32.52 17.85
N LEU A 143 -3.43 -32.28 18.92
CA LEU A 143 -3.63 -33.29 19.97
C LEU A 143 -4.20 -34.56 19.30
N PRO A 144 -3.65 -35.75 19.58
CA PRO A 144 -4.18 -36.97 19.03
C PRO A 144 -5.62 -37.15 19.52
N SER A 145 -6.54 -37.31 18.57
CA SER A 145 -7.93 -37.71 18.85
C SER A 145 -7.93 -39.08 19.52
N HIS A 146 -8.40 -39.13 20.76
CA HIS A 146 -8.64 -40.35 21.54
C HIS A 146 -9.76 -41.20 20.95
#